data_AF-A0A809RUI5-F1
#
_entry.id   AF-A0A809RUI5-F1
#
_cell.length_a   1.000
_cell.length_b   1.000
_cell.length_c   1.000
_cell.angle_alpha   90.00
_cell.angle_beta   90.00
_cell.angle_gamma   90.00
#
_symmetry.space_group_name_H-M   'P 1'
#
loop_
_entity.id
_entity.type
_entity.pdbx_description
1 polymer ?
#
loop_
_entity_poly.entity_id
_entity_poly.type
_entity_poly.pdbx_seq_one_letter_code
_entity_poly.pdbx_strand_id
1 'polypeptide(L)'
;MPWVGASLDDILCEQYERTVRSDNCVHFDGLVLQIPATRHRCHYVKVKVQVKRYANGAMALFHGPRGLAYFAPDGTPITEDLRQAA
;
A
#
# COMPACT_ATOMS: atom_id res chain seq x y z
N MET A 1 3.72 -9.81 29.12
CA MET A 1 3.04 -10.63 28.11
C MET A 1 3.10 -9.86 26.80
N PRO A 2 3.93 -10.26 25.81
CA PRO A 2 3.88 -9.64 24.49
C PRO A 2 2.52 -9.96 23.87
N TRP A 3 1.92 -8.98 23.21
CA TRP A 3 0.61 -9.13 22.60
C TRP A 3 0.72 -10.05 21.38
N VAL A 4 0.01 -11.19 21.43
CA VAL A 4 -0.11 -12.16 20.33
C VAL A 4 -1.42 -11.87 19.58
N GLY A 5 -1.51 -10.67 18.99
CA GLY A 5 -2.63 -10.24 18.17
C GLY A 5 -2.15 -9.70 16.83
N ALA A 6 -3.07 -9.61 15.86
CA ALA A 6 -2.79 -9.15 14.49
C ALA A 6 -1.99 -7.84 14.48
N SER A 7 -0.84 -7.76 13.79
CA SER A 7 0.10 -6.61 13.84
C SER A 7 -0.54 -5.26 14.20
N LEU A 8 -0.16 -4.68 15.35
CA LEU A 8 -0.80 -3.49 15.91
C LEU A 8 -0.74 -2.31 14.93
N ASP A 9 0.31 -2.28 14.12
CA ASP A 9 0.52 -1.32 13.05
C ASP A 9 -0.59 -1.37 11.98
N ASP A 10 -1.14 -2.56 11.67
CA ASP A 10 -2.25 -2.68 10.72
C ASP A 10 -3.58 -2.18 11.28
N ILE A 11 -3.74 -2.21 12.60
CA ILE A 11 -4.94 -1.72 13.31
C ILE A 11 -4.86 -0.20 13.50
N LEU A 12 -3.70 0.31 13.89
CA LEU A 12 -3.49 1.72 14.22
C LEU A 12 -3.03 2.58 13.03
N CYS A 13 -2.87 2.00 11.85
CA CYS A 13 -2.50 2.77 10.66
C CYS A 13 -3.56 3.80 10.27
N GLU A 14 -3.11 4.92 9.71
CA GLU A 14 -3.98 5.90 9.09
C GLU A 14 -4.45 5.35 7.74
N GLN A 15 -5.76 5.43 7.48
CA GLN A 15 -6.38 4.84 6.29
C GLN A 15 -7.03 5.94 5.43
N TYR A 16 -6.61 6.03 4.17
CA TYR A 16 -7.11 7.01 3.22
C TYR A 16 -7.66 6.35 1.97
N GLU A 17 -8.87 6.71 1.57
CA GLU A 17 -9.41 6.29 0.28
C GLU A 17 -8.87 7.18 -0.84
N ARG A 18 -8.28 6.58 -1.88
CA ARG A 18 -7.80 7.28 -3.07
C ARG A 18 -8.22 6.56 -4.33
N THR A 19 -8.37 7.32 -5.42
CA THR A 19 -8.72 6.78 -6.73
C THR A 19 -7.46 6.61 -7.56
N VAL A 20 -7.29 5.44 -8.15
CA VAL A 20 -6.19 5.14 -9.07
C VAL A 20 -6.39 5.90 -10.39
N ARG A 21 -5.34 6.57 -10.86
CA ARG A 21 -5.32 7.31 -12.13
C ARG A 21 -5.15 6.38 -13.35
N SER A 22 -5.23 6.96 -14.55
CA SER A 22 -5.07 6.25 -15.82
C SER A 22 -3.67 5.66 -16.03
N ASP A 23 -2.66 6.22 -15.38
CA ASP A 23 -1.26 5.75 -15.35
C ASP A 23 -1.04 4.63 -14.30
N ASN A 24 -2.11 4.14 -13.67
CA ASN A 24 -2.05 3.15 -12.59
C ASN A 24 -1.31 3.65 -11.34
N CYS A 25 -1.29 4.98 -11.12
CA CYS A 25 -0.72 5.62 -9.95
C CYS A 25 -1.78 6.09 -8.96
N VAL A 26 -1.38 6.22 -7.70
CA VAL A 26 -2.12 6.90 -6.64
C VAL A 26 -1.30 8.08 -6.15
N HIS A 27 -1.91 9.26 -6.09
CA HIS A 27 -1.26 10.43 -5.49
C HIS A 27 -1.63 10.56 -4.03
N PHE A 28 -0.60 10.66 -3.20
CA PHE A 28 -0.74 10.73 -1.76
C PHE A 28 0.41 11.53 -1.17
N ASP A 29 0.11 12.55 -0.37
CA ASP A 29 1.09 13.37 0.36
C ASP A 29 2.25 13.91 -0.50
N GLY A 30 1.95 14.36 -1.73
CA GLY A 30 2.96 14.84 -2.69
C GLY A 30 3.73 13.73 -3.42
N LEU A 31 3.51 12.47 -3.07
CA LEU A 31 4.13 11.29 -3.68
C LEU A 31 3.25 10.68 -4.77
N VAL A 32 3.91 9.95 -5.67
CA VAL A 32 3.28 9.20 -6.76
C VAL A 32 3.55 7.71 -6.55
N LEU A 33 2.53 6.99 -6.10
CA LEU A 33 2.61 5.58 -5.75
C LEU A 33 2.14 4.72 -6.93
N GLN A 34 3.08 4.15 -7.68
CA GLN A 34 2.79 3.33 -8.85
C GLN A 34 2.34 1.92 -8.45
N ILE A 35 1.18 1.47 -8.94
CA ILE A 35 0.75 0.08 -8.79
C ILE A 35 1.47 -0.76 -9.87
N PRO A 36 2.24 -1.79 -9.48
CA PRO A 36 2.97 -2.62 -10.44
C PRO A 36 2.01 -3.43 -11.30
N ALA A 37 2.41 -3.68 -12.55
CA ALA A 37 1.66 -4.55 -13.45
C ALA A 37 1.74 -5.99 -12.95
N THR A 38 0.58 -6.64 -12.78
CA THR A 38 0.50 -8.06 -12.41
C THR A 38 0.49 -8.94 -13.65
N ARG A 39 0.89 -10.23 -13.51
CA ARG A 39 0.86 -11.22 -14.62
C ARG A 39 -0.53 -11.40 -15.23
N HIS A 40 -1.57 -11.19 -14.42
CA HIS A 40 -2.94 -11.06 -14.89
C HIS A 40 -3.20 -9.59 -15.22
N ARG A 41 -3.78 -9.29 -16.40
CA ARG A 41 -4.10 -7.93 -16.87
C ARG A 41 -5.22 -7.26 -16.05
N CYS A 42 -5.02 -7.10 -14.74
CA CYS A 42 -5.92 -6.35 -13.88
C CYS A 42 -5.63 -4.86 -14.07
N HIS A 43 -6.52 -4.17 -14.78
CA HIS A 43 -6.49 -2.71 -14.86
C HIS A 43 -7.14 -2.13 -13.61
N TYR A 44 -6.37 -1.42 -12.78
CA TYR A 44 -6.90 -0.74 -11.58
C TYR A 44 -7.30 0.71 -11.84
N VAL A 45 -7.28 1.16 -13.10
CA VAL A 45 -7.67 2.51 -13.49
C VAL A 45 -9.08 2.84 -12.98
N LYS A 46 -9.23 3.98 -12.28
CA LYS A 46 -10.48 4.46 -11.63
C LYS A 46 -10.98 3.61 -10.45
N VAL A 47 -10.23 2.59 -10.04
CA VAL A 47 -10.58 1.81 -8.85
C VAL A 47 -10.28 2.63 -7.59
N LYS A 48 -11.18 2.54 -6.61
CA LYS A 48 -10.95 3.06 -5.26
C LYS A 48 -10.07 2.10 -4.50
N VAL A 49 -8.95 2.60 -4.00
CA VAL A 49 -7.99 1.85 -3.20
C VAL A 49 -7.80 2.52 -1.86
N GLN A 50 -7.39 1.73 -0.87
CA GLN A 50 -7.06 2.20 0.45
C GLN A 50 -5.55 2.36 0.56
N VAL A 51 -5.10 3.57 0.85
CA VAL A 51 -3.72 3.86 1.25
C VAL A 51 -3.67 3.73 2.77
N LYS A 52 -2.85 2.80 3.26
CA LYS A 52 -2.52 2.69 4.69
C LYS A 52 -1.17 3.37 4.91
N ARG A 53 -1.10 4.36 5.81
CA ARG A 53 0.14 4.97 6.29
C ARG A 53 0.42 4.46 7.70
N TYR A 54 1.57 3.83 7.86
CA TYR A 54 2.04 3.30 9.14
C TYR A 54 2.76 4.38 9.95
N ALA A 55 2.95 4.15 11.25
CA ALA A 55 3.57 5.12 12.16
C ALA A 55 5.02 5.49 11.77
N ASN A 56 5.74 4.57 11.12
CA ASN A 56 7.09 4.81 10.57
C ASN A 56 7.08 5.58 9.24
N GLY A 57 5.90 5.95 8.72
CA GLY A 57 5.71 6.63 7.44
C GLY A 57 5.67 5.69 6.23
N ALA A 58 5.89 4.39 6.40
CA ALA A 58 5.73 3.43 5.32
C ALA A 58 4.27 3.41 4.86
N MET A 59 4.06 3.08 3.60
CA MET A 59 2.74 3.09 3.00
C MET A 59 2.42 1.77 2.30
N ALA A 60 1.16 1.41 2.29
CA ALA A 60 0.67 0.24 1.59
C ALA A 60 -0.63 0.56 0.84
N LEU A 61 -0.73 0.04 -0.38
CA LEU A 61 -1.93 0.14 -1.21
C LEU A 61 -2.73 -1.15 -1.12
N PHE A 62 -4.01 -1.03 -0.83
CA PHE A 62 -4.94 -2.16 -0.74
C PHE A 62 -6.15 -1.95 -1.63
N HIS A 63 -6.63 -3.04 -2.23
CA HIS A 63 -7.94 -3.13 -2.86
C HIS A 63 -8.73 -4.24 -2.16
N GLY A 64 -9.59 -3.83 -1.22
CA GLY A 64 -10.23 -4.77 -0.29
C GLY A 64 -9.16 -5.53 0.53
N PRO A 65 -9.26 -6.86 0.66
CA PRO A 65 -8.28 -7.65 1.41
C PRO A 65 -6.93 -7.81 0.70
N ARG A 66 -6.82 -7.36 -0.56
CA ARG A 66 -5.63 -7.60 -1.40
C ARG A 66 -4.65 -6.43 -1.32
N GLY A 67 -3.44 -6.70 -0.85
CA GLY A 67 -2.30 -5.78 -0.98
C GLY A 67 -1.85 -5.68 -2.44
N LEU A 68 -1.72 -4.47 -2.95
CA LEU A 68 -1.30 -4.17 -4.32
C LEU A 68 0.20 -3.82 -4.40
N ALA A 69 0.68 -3.02 -3.45
CA ALA A 69 2.06 -2.55 -3.38
C ALA A 69 2.39 -1.98 -2.00
N TYR A 70 3.69 -2.00 -1.65
CA TYR A 70 4.25 -1.44 -0.42
C TYR A 70 5.30 -0.42 -0.79
N PHE A 71 5.42 0.62 0.01
CA PHE A 71 6.33 1.74 -0.22
C PHE A 71 7.01 2.14 1.08
N ALA A 72 8.28 2.51 0.97
CA ALA A 72 9.00 3.21 2.02
C ALA A 72 8.46 4.65 2.16
N PRO A 73 8.81 5.37 3.25
CA PRO A 73 8.29 6.71 3.52
C PRO A 73 8.59 7.75 2.43
N ASP A 74 9.61 7.51 1.61
CA ASP A 74 10.02 8.32 0.46
C ASP A 74 9.23 8.01 -0.81
N GLY A 75 8.34 7.02 -0.78
CA GLY A 75 7.59 6.53 -1.94
C GLY A 75 8.32 5.47 -2.76
N THR A 76 9.50 4.99 -2.31
CA THR A 76 10.23 3.93 -3.00
C THR A 76 9.47 2.60 -2.87
N PRO A 77 9.13 1.90 -3.97
CA PRO A 77 8.40 0.65 -3.90
C PRO A 77 9.25 -0.46 -3.28
N ILE A 78 8.68 -1.16 -2.30
CA ILE A 78 9.27 -2.32 -1.62
C ILE A 78 8.75 -3.56 -2.34
N THR A 79 9.63 -4.27 -3.03
CA THR A 79 9.29 -5.52 -3.73
C THR A 79 9.29 -6.70 -2.74
N GLU A 80 8.49 -7.73 -2.99
CA GLU A 80 8.20 -8.85 -2.07
C GLU A 80 9.44 -9.62 -1.55
N ASP A 81 10.61 -9.52 -2.21
CA ASP A 81 11.89 -10.06 -1.70
C ASP A 81 12.30 -9.47 -0.33
N LEU A 82 11.75 -8.32 0.06
CA LEU A 82 12.05 -7.65 1.33
C LEU A 82 10.99 -7.90 2.41
N ARG A 83 9.95 -8.70 2.12
CA ARG A 83 8.79 -8.85 2.99
C ARG A 83 8.77 -10.13 3.83
N GLN A 84 9.74 -11.03 3.60
CA GLN A 84 9.91 -12.27 4.36
C GLN A 84 10.83 -12.16 5.58
N ALA A 85 11.27 -10.96 5.95
CA ALA A 85 12.18 -10.75 7.09
C ALA A 85 11.66 -9.66 8.04
N ALA A 86 10.62 -9.96 8.81
CA ALA A 86 10.34 -9.31 10.10
C ALA A 86 9.32 -10.16 10.89
#